data_AF-M5GDT2-F1
#
_entry.id   AF-M5GDT2-F1
#
_cell.length_a   1.000
_cell.length_b   1.000
_cell.length_c   1.000
_cell.angle_alpha   90.00
_cell.angle_beta   90.00
_cell.angle_gamma   90.00
#
_symmetry.space_group_name_H-M   'P 1'
#
loop_
_entity.id
_entity.type
_entity.pdbx_description
1 polymer ?
#
loop_
_entity_poly.entity_id
_entity_poly.type
_entity_poly.pdbx_seq_one_letter_code
_entity_poly.pdbx_strand_id
1 'polypeptide(L)'
;LLADLRGLEHTYGQRCPLPPYPTSRSAFLWHRTKCLIFTFLTFDTLRTFVRLFGPLGTPEGRSIFFPSLPLIPRYIFSTALTGVIGTAIYAYVSTLHTLLSLLFVGLLHAPPSLYPPVFDRPWELTSLTQFWSRRWHQLFRRPFVVCSWPGRALAGDTGALVCAFLASGVMHEAGMRCMGRGGSGWATIGFFLLQGVGCSLEQSFEQLTGKRVAGTGGAIWAWCWLLVTGQGFADAFCTRGTPGGTLYPE
;
A
#
# COMPACT_ATOMS: atom_id res chain seq x y z
N LEU A 1 -14.14 -20.25 -3.73
CA LEU A 1 -15.11 -19.24 -3.23
C LEU A 1 -14.78 -18.63 -1.86
N LEU A 2 -14.03 -19.28 -0.96
CA LEU A 2 -13.74 -18.75 0.40
C LEU A 2 -12.69 -17.61 0.48
N ALA A 3 -12.02 -17.27 -0.63
CA ALA A 3 -10.89 -16.33 -0.65
C ALA A 3 -11.13 -15.02 -1.41
N ASP A 4 -12.39 -14.62 -1.67
CA ASP A 4 -12.70 -13.32 -2.26
C ASP A 4 -12.53 -12.19 -1.22
N LEU A 5 -11.27 -11.85 -0.93
CA LEU A 5 -10.87 -10.77 -0.02
C LEU A 5 -11.12 -9.38 -0.63
N ARG A 6 -11.24 -9.30 -1.95
CA ARG A 6 -11.42 -8.05 -2.69
C ARG A 6 -12.90 -7.67 -2.86
N GLY A 7 -13.80 -8.65 -2.82
CA GLY A 7 -15.23 -8.44 -3.07
C GLY A 7 -15.54 -8.33 -4.56
N LEU A 8 -14.92 -9.17 -5.39
CA LEU A 8 -15.18 -9.22 -6.85
C LEU A 8 -16.52 -9.90 -7.15
N GLU A 9 -16.85 -10.95 -6.41
CA GLU A 9 -18.13 -11.66 -6.52
C GLU A 9 -19.10 -11.17 -5.46
N HIS A 10 -18.62 -11.03 -4.22
CA HIS A 10 -19.43 -10.64 -3.06
C HIS A 10 -19.15 -9.21 -2.65
N THR A 11 -19.93 -8.27 -3.19
CA THR A 11 -19.64 -6.83 -3.11
C THR A 11 -20.10 -6.16 -1.80
N TYR A 12 -20.95 -6.79 -0.98
CA TYR A 12 -21.55 -6.19 0.23
C TYR A 12 -22.09 -4.76 -0.01
N GLY A 13 -22.67 -4.51 -1.20
CA GLY A 13 -23.19 -3.20 -1.58
C GLY A 13 -22.15 -2.18 -2.08
N GLN A 14 -20.86 -2.51 -2.08
CA GLN A 14 -19.78 -1.66 -2.59
C GLN A 14 -18.98 -2.37 -3.68
N ARG A 15 -19.21 -2.01 -4.95
CA ARG A 15 -18.41 -2.54 -6.07
C ARG A 15 -16.95 -2.11 -5.93
N CYS A 16 -16.03 -3.06 -6.09
CA CYS A 16 -14.61 -2.75 -6.16
C CYS A 16 -14.33 -1.98 -7.47
N PRO A 17 -13.67 -0.81 -7.42
CA PRO A 17 -13.21 -0.15 -8.63
C PRO A 17 -12.15 -1.03 -9.31
N LEU A 18 -12.30 -1.21 -10.62
CA LEU A 18 -11.35 -1.96 -11.45
C LEU A 18 -10.76 -1.02 -12.49
N PRO A 19 -9.41 -0.93 -12.61
CA PRO A 19 -8.81 -0.26 -13.75
C PRO A 19 -9.10 -1.06 -15.03
N PRO A 20 -8.98 -0.47 -16.23
CA PRO A 20 -9.10 -1.20 -17.49
C PRO A 20 -8.04 -2.30 -17.63
N TYR A 21 -8.43 -3.47 -18.14
CA TYR A 21 -7.53 -4.57 -18.47
C TYR A 21 -8.10 -5.43 -19.61
N PRO A 22 -7.26 -6.18 -20.36
CA PRO A 22 -7.75 -7.06 -21.42
C PRO A 22 -8.58 -8.21 -20.86
N THR A 23 -9.72 -8.51 -21.51
CA THR A 23 -10.63 -9.58 -21.08
C THR A 23 -10.34 -10.92 -21.75
N SER A 24 -9.80 -10.90 -22.99
CA SER A 24 -9.37 -12.14 -23.65
C SER A 24 -8.13 -12.71 -22.97
N ARG A 25 -8.07 -14.04 -22.83
CA ARG A 25 -6.99 -14.70 -22.10
C ARG A 25 -5.61 -14.36 -22.66
N SER A 26 -5.42 -14.47 -23.97
CA SER A 26 -4.11 -14.24 -24.60
C SER A 26 -3.62 -12.80 -24.39
N ALA A 27 -4.51 -11.82 -24.59
CA ALA A 27 -4.18 -10.41 -24.36
C ALA A 27 -3.93 -10.13 -22.87
N PHE A 28 -4.70 -10.78 -21.97
CA PHE A 28 -4.49 -10.68 -20.53
C PHE A 28 -3.11 -11.21 -20.16
N LEU A 29 -2.77 -12.44 -20.55
CA LEU A 29 -1.47 -13.05 -20.25
C LEU A 29 -0.31 -12.20 -20.79
N TRP A 30 -0.41 -11.71 -22.04
CA TRP A 30 0.60 -10.82 -22.60
C TRP A 30 0.75 -9.51 -21.80
N HIS A 31 -0.37 -8.90 -21.42
CA HIS A 31 -0.37 -7.71 -20.58
C HIS A 31 0.27 -7.99 -19.22
N ARG A 32 -0.09 -9.10 -18.56
CA ARG A 32 0.48 -9.52 -17.27
C ARG A 32 1.97 -9.83 -17.37
N THR A 33 2.45 -10.49 -18.43
CA THR A 33 3.89 -10.73 -18.64
C THR A 33 4.67 -9.43 -18.72
N LYS A 34 4.19 -8.43 -19.47
CA LYS A 34 4.83 -7.10 -19.52
C LYS A 34 4.84 -6.42 -18.15
N CYS A 35 3.71 -6.47 -17.42
CA CYS A 35 3.64 -5.95 -16.07
C CYS A 35 4.60 -6.67 -15.11
N LEU A 36 4.77 -7.99 -15.25
CA LEU A 36 5.68 -8.76 -14.41
C LEU A 36 7.12 -8.29 -14.60
N ILE A 37 7.59 -8.24 -15.85
CA ILE A 37 8.95 -7.80 -16.17
C ILE A 37 9.20 -6.40 -15.59
N PHE A 38 8.30 -5.45 -15.87
CA PHE A 38 8.44 -4.09 -15.39
C PHE A 38 8.45 -4.00 -13.86
N THR A 39 7.48 -4.61 -13.18
CA THR A 39 7.35 -4.51 -11.72
C THR A 39 8.45 -5.26 -10.99
N PHE A 40 8.88 -6.41 -11.50
CA PHE A 40 9.99 -7.17 -10.94
C PHE A 40 11.30 -6.39 -11.03
N LEU A 41 11.64 -5.88 -12.22
CA LEU A 41 12.86 -5.08 -12.40
C LEU A 41 12.83 -3.79 -11.57
N THR A 42 11.66 -3.15 -11.47
CA THR A 42 11.48 -1.98 -10.61
C THR A 42 11.73 -2.34 -9.14
N PHE A 43 11.12 -3.43 -8.65
CA PHE A 43 11.30 -3.88 -7.28
C PHE A 43 12.77 -4.21 -6.99
N ASP A 44 13.42 -4.98 -7.86
CA ASP A 44 14.81 -5.39 -7.72
C ASP A 44 15.76 -4.17 -7.71
N THR A 45 15.54 -3.22 -8.64
CA THR A 45 16.32 -1.98 -8.73
C THR A 45 16.17 -1.14 -7.47
N LEU A 46 14.94 -0.85 -7.04
CA LEU A 46 14.69 0.00 -5.86
C LEU A 46 15.20 -0.66 -4.59
N ARG A 47 15.03 -1.97 -4.44
CA ARG A 47 15.57 -2.72 -3.30
C ARG A 47 17.09 -2.70 -3.29
N THR A 48 17.73 -2.90 -4.42
CA THR A 48 19.20 -2.81 -4.56
C THR A 48 19.68 -1.39 -4.23
N PHE A 49 19.00 -0.36 -4.74
CA PHE A 49 19.29 1.03 -4.40
C PHE A 49 19.23 1.31 -2.90
N VAL A 50 18.20 0.85 -2.19
CA VAL A 50 18.10 0.99 -0.72
C VAL A 50 19.26 0.28 -0.02
N ARG A 51 19.68 -0.88 -0.51
CA ARG A 51 20.81 -1.65 0.04
C ARG A 51 22.17 -0.96 -0.13
N LEU A 52 22.32 -0.05 -1.11
CA LEU A 52 23.55 0.73 -1.29
C LEU A 52 23.83 1.63 -0.08
N PHE A 53 22.82 1.98 0.70
CA PHE A 53 22.96 2.71 1.95
C PHE A 53 23.34 1.76 3.09
N GLY A 54 24.53 1.17 2.97
CA GLY A 54 25.18 0.19 3.86
C GLY A 54 24.33 -0.36 5.00
N PRO A 55 24.10 0.39 6.09
CA PRO A 55 23.36 -0.11 7.23
C PRO A 55 21.92 -0.57 6.94
N LEU A 56 21.24 0.01 5.94
CA LEU A 56 19.88 -0.40 5.53
C LEU A 56 19.87 -1.73 4.78
N GLY A 57 20.99 -2.12 4.18
CA GLY A 57 21.12 -3.35 3.39
C GLY A 57 21.41 -4.60 4.22
N THR A 58 21.57 -4.45 5.53
CA THR A 58 21.92 -5.53 6.46
C THR A 58 20.67 -6.23 7.01
N PRO A 59 20.73 -7.53 7.37
CA PRO A 59 19.63 -8.23 8.03
C PRO A 59 19.20 -7.61 9.35
N GLU A 60 20.13 -6.95 10.07
CA GLU A 60 19.90 -6.24 11.32
C GLU A 60 19.04 -4.99 11.11
N GLY A 61 19.14 -4.37 9.94
CA GLY A 61 18.42 -3.14 9.62
C GLY A 61 18.93 -1.92 10.39
N ARG A 62 18.50 -0.74 9.93
CA ARG A 62 18.77 0.54 10.59
C ARG A 62 17.68 1.55 10.28
N SER A 63 17.68 2.62 11.06
CA SER A 63 16.78 3.76 10.85
C SER A 63 17.10 4.49 9.54
N ILE A 64 16.07 4.98 8.85
CA ILE A 64 16.18 5.84 7.67
C ILE A 64 16.60 7.27 8.04
N PHE A 65 16.57 7.61 9.32
CA PHE A 65 17.10 8.85 9.87
C PHE A 65 18.58 8.67 10.22
N PHE A 66 19.45 9.19 9.35
CA PHE A 66 20.90 9.09 9.52
C PHE A 66 21.39 10.14 10.51
N PRO A 67 21.90 9.77 11.70
CA PRO A 67 22.33 10.72 12.71
C PRO A 67 23.55 11.54 12.28
N SER A 68 24.33 11.03 11.31
CA SER A 68 25.47 11.73 10.72
C SER A 68 25.10 12.94 9.85
N LEU A 69 23.84 13.03 9.39
CA LEU A 69 23.37 14.16 8.58
C LEU A 69 22.83 15.29 9.48
N PRO A 70 23.05 16.57 9.11
CA PRO A 70 22.36 17.71 9.73
C PRO A 70 20.83 17.59 9.56
N LEU A 71 20.08 18.35 10.36
CA LEU A 71 18.62 18.23 10.46
C LEU A 71 17.89 18.27 9.10
N ILE A 72 18.16 19.29 8.28
CA ILE A 72 17.45 19.47 7.00
C ILE A 72 17.80 18.35 5.99
N PRO A 73 19.07 18.07 5.66
CA PRO A 73 19.43 16.94 4.79
C PRO A 73 18.92 15.59 5.28
N ARG A 74 18.91 15.36 6.60
CA ARG A 74 18.40 14.12 7.21
C ARG A 74 16.94 13.87 6.83
N TYR A 75 16.08 14.88 6.99
CA TYR A 75 14.65 14.74 6.70
C TYR A 75 14.34 14.75 5.19
N ILE A 76 15.12 15.47 4.38
CA ILE A 76 15.01 15.38 2.91
C ILE A 76 15.32 13.94 2.47
N PHE A 77 16.42 13.38 2.98
CA PHE A 77 16.86 12.04 2.64
C PHE A 77 15.88 10.96 3.12
N SER A 78 15.39 11.02 4.36
CA SER A 78 14.39 10.08 4.88
C SER A 78 13.07 10.17 4.10
N THR A 79 12.66 11.37 3.69
CA THR A 79 11.46 11.57 2.84
C THR A 79 11.65 10.92 1.47
N ALA A 80 12.82 11.10 0.85
CA ALA A 80 13.15 10.46 -0.43
C ALA A 80 13.14 8.92 -0.31
N LEU A 81 13.77 8.38 0.74
CA LEU A 81 13.74 6.94 1.03
C LEU A 81 12.33 6.42 1.27
N THR A 82 11.48 7.20 1.95
CA THR A 82 10.07 6.83 2.17
C THR A 82 9.31 6.69 0.84
N GLY A 83 9.54 7.60 -0.11
CA GLY A 83 8.98 7.48 -1.46
C GLY A 83 9.51 6.26 -2.23
N VAL A 84 10.81 5.97 -2.12
CA VAL A 84 11.43 4.77 -2.71
C VAL A 84 10.83 3.49 -2.13
N ILE A 85 10.69 3.41 -0.80
CA ILE A 85 10.11 2.26 -0.10
C ILE A 85 8.63 2.07 -0.47
N GLY A 86 7.84 3.14 -0.51
CA GLY A 86 6.45 3.08 -0.96
C GLY A 86 6.32 2.55 -2.40
N THR A 87 7.22 2.99 -3.29
CA THR A 87 7.28 2.51 -4.68
C THR A 87 7.71 1.04 -4.75
N ALA A 88 8.66 0.61 -3.91
CA ALA A 88 9.09 -0.78 -3.81
C ALA A 88 7.95 -1.69 -3.30
N ILE A 89 7.14 -1.23 -2.34
CA ILE A 89 5.95 -1.96 -1.87
C ILE A 89 4.93 -2.11 -3.00
N TYR A 90 4.65 -1.04 -3.75
CA TYR A 90 3.80 -1.12 -4.95
C TYR A 90 4.33 -2.16 -5.95
N ALA A 91 5.63 -2.12 -6.25
CA ALA A 91 6.26 -3.02 -7.19
C ALA A 91 6.18 -4.48 -6.71
N TYR A 92 6.50 -4.74 -5.43
CA TYR A 92 6.42 -6.06 -4.80
C TYR A 92 5.02 -6.67 -4.86
N VAL A 93 4.00 -5.95 -4.39
CA VAL A 93 2.60 -6.42 -4.42
C VAL A 93 2.15 -6.65 -5.86
N SER A 94 2.55 -5.79 -6.78
CA SER A 94 2.23 -5.93 -8.21
C SER A 94 2.89 -7.16 -8.83
N THR A 95 4.16 -7.42 -8.51
CA THR A 95 4.90 -8.61 -8.95
C THR A 95 4.23 -9.88 -8.45
N LEU A 96 3.96 -9.99 -7.14
CA LEU A 96 3.29 -11.16 -6.57
C LEU A 96 1.92 -11.41 -7.20
N HIS A 97 1.07 -10.38 -7.28
CA HIS A 97 -0.25 -10.52 -7.87
C HIS A 97 -0.17 -10.92 -9.35
N THR A 98 0.83 -10.43 -10.07
CA THR A 98 1.03 -10.76 -11.49
C THR A 98 1.53 -12.19 -11.70
N LEU A 99 2.44 -12.66 -10.85
CA LEU A 99 2.88 -14.06 -10.83
C LEU A 99 1.69 -15.00 -10.58
N LEU A 100 0.89 -14.72 -9.56
CA LEU A 100 -0.32 -15.49 -9.28
C LEU A 100 -1.31 -15.43 -10.45
N SER A 101 -1.53 -14.24 -11.05
CA SER A 101 -2.41 -14.10 -12.21
C SER A 101 -1.94 -14.98 -13.38
N LEU A 102 -0.64 -15.01 -13.67
CA LEU A 102 -0.07 -15.83 -14.76
C LEU A 102 -0.18 -17.33 -14.47
N LEU A 103 0.09 -17.74 -13.22
CA LEU A 103 -0.07 -19.12 -12.77
C LEU A 103 -1.53 -19.58 -12.90
N PHE A 104 -2.47 -18.83 -12.31
CA PHE A 104 -3.87 -19.26 -12.28
C PHE A 104 -4.55 -19.15 -13.63
N VAL A 105 -4.37 -18.04 -14.37
CA VAL A 105 -5.02 -17.85 -15.68
C VAL A 105 -4.31 -18.62 -16.78
N GLY A 106 -2.98 -18.70 -16.73
CA GLY A 106 -2.18 -19.37 -17.75
C GLY A 106 -2.15 -20.88 -17.60
N LEU A 107 -1.80 -21.38 -16.41
CA LEU A 107 -1.61 -22.82 -16.17
C LEU A 107 -2.88 -23.49 -15.65
N LEU A 108 -3.55 -22.89 -14.64
CA LEU A 108 -4.73 -23.48 -14.00
C LEU A 108 -6.06 -23.09 -14.67
N HIS A 109 -5.96 -22.41 -15.80
CA HIS A 109 -7.06 -22.06 -16.65
C HIS A 109 -8.18 -21.18 -16.04
N ALA A 110 -7.91 -20.48 -14.94
CA ALA A 110 -8.88 -19.58 -14.33
C ALA A 110 -9.30 -18.45 -15.27
N PRO A 111 -10.54 -17.94 -15.16
CA PRO A 111 -10.98 -16.79 -15.95
C PRO A 111 -10.22 -15.51 -15.54
N PRO A 112 -9.80 -14.65 -16.51
CA PRO A 112 -9.11 -13.39 -16.22
C PRO A 112 -9.87 -12.45 -15.28
N SER A 113 -11.20 -12.52 -15.25
CA SER A 113 -12.06 -11.68 -14.42
C SER A 113 -11.87 -11.87 -12.91
N LEU A 114 -11.28 -13.00 -12.48
CA LEU A 114 -10.94 -13.25 -11.07
C LEU A 114 -9.60 -12.62 -10.65
N TYR A 115 -8.77 -12.21 -11.62
CA TYR A 115 -7.44 -11.65 -11.38
C TYR A 115 -7.25 -10.24 -11.96
N PRO A 116 -8.21 -9.29 -11.77
CA PRO A 116 -8.05 -7.94 -12.28
C PRO A 116 -6.85 -7.25 -11.61
N PRO A 117 -6.24 -6.22 -12.24
CA PRO A 117 -5.15 -5.47 -11.62
C PRO A 117 -5.59 -4.88 -10.27
N VAL A 118 -4.68 -4.88 -9.30
CA VAL A 118 -4.98 -4.50 -7.90
C VAL A 118 -4.80 -3.00 -7.63
N PHE A 119 -3.96 -2.33 -8.42
CA PHE A 119 -3.71 -0.89 -8.35
C PHE A 119 -4.30 -0.18 -9.58
N ASP A 120 -4.72 1.07 -9.40
CA ASP A 120 -5.10 1.97 -10.50
C ASP A 120 -4.22 3.23 -10.41
N ARG A 121 -3.07 3.24 -11.09
CA ARG A 121 -2.16 4.40 -11.22
C ARG A 121 -2.05 5.24 -9.93
N PRO A 122 -1.49 4.69 -8.84
CA PRO A 122 -1.46 5.34 -7.52
C PRO A 122 -0.80 6.71 -7.52
N TRP A 123 0.11 6.98 -8.46
CA TRP A 123 0.79 8.27 -8.59
C TRP A 123 -0.11 9.41 -9.07
N GLU A 124 -1.28 9.12 -9.64
CA GLU A 124 -2.26 10.14 -10.07
C GLU A 124 -3.27 10.49 -8.96
N LEU A 125 -2.88 10.33 -7.70
CA LEU A 125 -3.77 10.68 -6.61
C LEU A 125 -4.04 12.19 -6.58
N THR A 126 -5.30 12.54 -6.36
CA THR A 126 -5.73 13.93 -6.13
C THR A 126 -6.31 14.15 -4.73
N SER A 127 -6.42 13.08 -3.94
CA SER A 127 -6.83 13.09 -2.53
C SER A 127 -6.45 11.76 -1.86
N LEU A 128 -6.34 11.74 -0.54
CA LEU A 128 -6.10 10.55 0.27
C LEU A 128 -7.26 9.57 0.16
N THR A 129 -8.49 10.09 0.18
CA THR A 129 -9.70 9.28 0.03
C THR A 129 -9.68 8.54 -1.31
N GLN A 130 -9.34 9.23 -2.41
CA GLN A 130 -9.19 8.58 -3.72
C GLN A 130 -8.05 7.56 -3.73
N PHE A 131 -6.91 7.90 -3.10
CA PHE A 131 -5.77 7.01 -3.00
C PHE A 131 -6.14 5.67 -2.35
N TRP A 132 -6.68 5.70 -1.12
CA TRP A 132 -6.97 4.48 -0.35
C TRP A 132 -8.20 3.72 -0.85
N SER A 133 -9.24 4.41 -1.32
CA SER A 133 -10.50 3.75 -1.73
C SER A 133 -10.49 3.17 -3.14
N ARG A 134 -9.54 3.60 -3.99
CA ARG A 134 -9.52 3.24 -5.41
C ARG A 134 -8.14 2.92 -5.97
N ARG A 135 -7.15 3.79 -5.72
CA ARG A 135 -5.89 3.77 -6.48
C ARG A 135 -4.86 2.79 -5.89
N TRP A 136 -4.77 2.75 -4.57
CA TRP A 136 -3.97 1.79 -3.81
C TRP A 136 -4.61 0.40 -3.81
N HIS A 137 -3.85 -0.65 -3.50
CA HIS A 137 -4.30 -2.02 -3.71
C HIS A 137 -5.68 -2.31 -3.07
N GLN A 138 -6.57 -2.96 -3.82
CA GLN A 138 -7.90 -3.32 -3.31
C GLN A 138 -7.98 -4.76 -2.75
N LEU A 139 -6.84 -5.42 -2.52
CA LEU A 139 -6.73 -6.82 -2.10
C LEU A 139 -7.55 -7.17 -0.85
N PHE A 140 -7.56 -6.28 0.15
CA PHE A 140 -8.18 -6.52 1.46
C PHE A 140 -9.46 -5.70 1.68
N ARG A 141 -10.10 -5.26 0.60
CA ARG A 141 -11.26 -4.35 0.70
C ARG A 141 -12.38 -4.95 1.56
N ARG A 142 -12.76 -6.20 1.30
CA ARG A 142 -13.87 -6.86 1.99
C ARG A 142 -13.67 -6.96 3.51
N PRO A 143 -12.56 -7.52 4.04
CA PRO A 143 -12.38 -7.59 5.49
C PRO A 143 -12.37 -6.20 6.14
N PHE A 144 -11.82 -5.18 5.48
CA PHE A 144 -11.83 -3.82 6.02
C PHE A 144 -13.22 -3.18 6.04
N VAL A 145 -14.05 -3.45 5.02
CA VAL A 145 -15.47 -3.03 5.03
C VAL A 145 -16.21 -3.68 6.19
N VAL A 146 -16.03 -4.98 6.41
CA VAL A 146 -16.66 -5.68 7.55
C VAL A 146 -16.18 -5.12 8.89
N CYS A 147 -14.87 -4.88 9.04
CA CYS A 147 -14.30 -4.27 10.24
C CYS A 147 -14.78 -2.82 10.47
N SER A 148 -15.27 -2.14 9.44
CA SER A 148 -15.79 -0.77 9.56
C SER A 148 -17.19 -0.70 10.19
N TRP A 149 -17.97 -1.79 10.17
CA TRP A 149 -19.38 -1.76 10.60
C TRP A 149 -19.58 -1.39 12.07
N PRO A 150 -18.81 -1.94 13.04
CA PRO A 150 -18.95 -1.53 14.44
C PRO A 150 -18.64 -0.05 14.64
N GLY A 151 -17.56 0.44 14.01
CA GLY A 151 -17.20 1.86 14.05
C GLY A 151 -18.28 2.75 13.45
N ARG A 152 -18.89 2.31 12.35
CA ARG A 152 -20.02 3.00 11.71
C ARG A 152 -21.22 3.12 12.63
N ALA A 153 -21.56 2.04 13.34
CA ALA A 153 -22.68 2.03 14.27
C ALA A 153 -22.46 2.98 15.47
N LEU A 154 -21.21 3.14 15.91
CA LEU A 154 -20.88 3.96 17.07
C LEU A 154 -20.68 5.45 16.75
N ALA A 155 -20.05 5.78 15.62
CA ALA A 155 -19.60 7.14 15.31
C ALA A 155 -19.71 7.52 13.82
N GLY A 156 -20.63 6.88 13.08
CA GLY A 156 -20.90 7.22 11.68
C GLY A 156 -19.70 7.00 10.75
N ASP A 157 -19.56 7.84 9.72
CA ASP A 157 -18.51 7.68 8.71
C ASP A 157 -17.09 7.75 9.29
N THR A 158 -16.86 8.64 10.25
CA THR A 158 -15.56 8.78 10.92
C THR A 158 -15.21 7.51 11.70
N GLY A 159 -16.16 6.95 12.46
CA GLY A 159 -15.95 5.67 13.14
C GLY A 159 -15.66 4.53 12.18
N ALA A 160 -16.35 4.50 11.03
CA ALA A 160 -16.11 3.51 9.98
C ALA A 160 -14.66 3.58 9.44
N LEU A 161 -14.17 4.80 9.16
CA LEU A 161 -12.80 5.03 8.70
C LEU A 161 -11.77 4.58 9.74
N VAL A 162 -11.93 5.01 10.99
CA VAL A 162 -11.00 4.66 12.09
C VAL A 162 -10.91 3.15 12.26
N CYS A 163 -12.04 2.43 12.32
CA CYS A 163 -12.02 0.98 12.46
C CYS A 163 -11.42 0.26 11.24
N ALA A 164 -11.71 0.72 10.02
CA ALA A 164 -11.13 0.13 8.80
C ALA A 164 -9.59 0.27 8.77
N PHE A 165 -9.08 1.47 9.09
CA PHE A 165 -7.64 1.72 9.12
C PHE A 165 -6.94 1.07 10.31
N LEU A 166 -7.61 0.96 11.47
CA LEU A 166 -7.08 0.20 12.60
C LEU A 166 -6.93 -1.28 12.24
N ALA A 167 -7.96 -1.88 11.62
CA ALA A 167 -7.89 -3.26 11.15
C ALA A 167 -6.76 -3.46 10.13
N SER A 168 -6.55 -2.49 9.23
CA SER A 168 -5.41 -2.48 8.31
C SER A 168 -4.07 -2.45 9.06
N GLY A 169 -3.92 -1.55 10.02
CA GLY A 169 -2.69 -1.43 10.81
C GLY A 169 -2.35 -2.70 11.59
N VAL A 170 -3.34 -3.31 12.24
CA VAL A 170 -3.18 -4.57 12.98
C VAL A 170 -2.77 -5.70 12.05
N MET A 171 -3.40 -5.83 10.88
CA MET A 171 -3.07 -6.88 9.92
C MET A 171 -1.65 -6.73 9.35
N HIS A 172 -1.23 -5.51 9.02
CA HIS A 172 0.14 -5.27 8.53
C HIS A 172 1.19 -5.53 9.62
N GLU A 173 0.90 -5.14 10.86
CA GLU A 173 1.79 -5.41 11.99
C GLU A 173 1.90 -6.91 12.28
N ALA A 174 0.78 -7.65 12.22
CA ALA A 174 0.79 -9.10 12.34
C ALA A 174 1.63 -9.75 11.23
N GLY A 175 1.46 -9.30 9.98
CA GLY A 175 2.26 -9.76 8.85
C GLY A 175 3.77 -9.54 9.06
N MET A 176 4.17 -8.37 9.56
CA MET A 176 5.58 -8.12 9.86
C MET A 176 6.14 -9.00 10.98
N ARG A 177 5.35 -9.27 12.02
CA ARG A 177 5.76 -10.19 13.09
C ARG A 177 5.92 -11.63 12.60
N CYS A 178 5.04 -12.09 11.71
CA CYS A 178 5.14 -13.42 11.10
C CYS A 178 6.40 -13.60 10.25
N MET A 179 7.02 -12.51 9.77
CA MET A 179 8.31 -12.56 9.07
C MET A 179 9.52 -12.70 10.02
N GLY A 180 9.30 -13.06 11.30
CA GLY A 180 10.37 -13.18 12.30
C GLY A 180 10.97 -11.85 12.74
N ARG A 181 10.30 -10.74 12.39
CA ARG A 181 10.82 -9.39 12.53
C ARG A 181 9.97 -8.60 13.53
N GLY A 182 10.40 -8.64 14.79
CA GLY A 182 9.82 -7.89 15.90
C GLY A 182 10.00 -6.37 15.76
N GLY A 183 9.71 -5.59 16.81
CA GLY A 183 9.89 -4.14 16.81
C GLY A 183 8.64 -3.38 17.25
N SER A 184 8.71 -2.05 17.24
CA SER A 184 7.59 -1.19 17.63
C SER A 184 6.44 -1.33 16.63
N GLY A 185 5.37 -2.01 17.03
CA GLY A 185 4.16 -2.13 16.21
C GLY A 185 3.35 -0.84 16.10
N TRP A 186 3.63 0.12 16.98
CA TRP A 186 2.94 1.41 17.01
C TRP A 186 3.24 2.28 15.81
N ALA A 187 4.44 2.18 15.22
CA ALA A 187 4.77 2.94 14.01
C ALA A 187 3.89 2.51 12.82
N THR A 188 3.65 1.21 12.69
CA THR A 188 2.80 0.64 11.64
C THR A 188 1.33 0.93 11.85
N ILE A 189 0.82 0.63 13.05
CA ILE A 189 -0.58 0.91 13.39
C ILE A 189 -0.85 2.41 13.28
N GLY A 190 0.06 3.23 13.80
CA GLY A 190 -0.01 4.69 13.75
C GLY A 190 -0.05 5.23 12.32
N PHE A 191 0.77 4.71 11.41
CA PHE A 191 0.73 5.11 10.00
C PHE A 191 -0.65 4.91 9.38
N PHE A 192 -1.25 3.72 9.54
CA PHE A 192 -2.57 3.45 8.97
C PHE A 192 -3.67 4.29 9.64
N LEU A 193 -3.63 4.45 10.96
CA LEU A 193 -4.57 5.33 11.66
C LEU A 193 -4.49 6.78 11.17
N LEU A 194 -3.27 7.30 10.93
CA LEU A 194 -3.07 8.64 10.36
C LEU A 194 -3.68 8.76 8.96
N GLN A 195 -3.77 7.69 8.18
CA GLN A 195 -4.50 7.74 6.91
C GLN A 195 -6.01 7.93 7.13
N GLY A 196 -6.58 7.27 8.14
CA GLY A 196 -7.97 7.47 8.55
C GLY A 196 -8.24 8.91 9.00
N VAL A 197 -7.30 9.50 9.75
CA VAL A 197 -7.35 10.92 10.13
C VAL A 197 -7.31 11.80 8.88
N GLY A 198 -6.36 11.56 7.96
CA GLY A 198 -6.25 12.31 6.71
C GLY A 198 -7.52 12.27 5.86
N CYS A 199 -8.13 11.10 5.68
CA CYS A 199 -9.43 10.98 5.00
C CYS A 199 -10.56 11.70 5.74
N SER A 200 -10.57 11.67 7.08
CA SER A 200 -11.57 12.39 7.89
C SER A 200 -11.41 13.91 7.79
N LEU A 201 -10.17 14.40 7.66
CA LEU A 201 -9.90 15.82 7.38
C LEU A 201 -10.40 16.23 6.00
N GLU A 202 -10.23 15.39 4.97
CA GLU A 202 -10.82 15.66 3.65
C GLU A 202 -12.35 15.70 3.69
N GLN A 203 -12.98 14.81 4.47
CA GLN A 203 -14.43 14.82 4.68
C GLN A 203 -14.88 16.10 5.39
N SER A 204 -14.15 16.52 6.43
CA SER A 204 -14.43 17.75 7.18
C SER A 204 -14.26 18.98 6.29
N PHE A 205 -13.24 19.00 5.44
CA PHE A 205 -13.02 20.06 4.46
C PHE A 205 -14.19 20.16 3.47
N GLU A 206 -14.70 19.04 2.95
CA GLU A 206 -15.87 19.01 2.07
C GLU A 206 -17.12 19.54 2.79
N GLN A 207 -17.34 19.13 4.04
CA GLN A 207 -18.48 19.59 4.84
C GLN A 207 -18.44 21.10 5.13
N LEU A 208 -17.25 21.66 5.40
CA LEU A 208 -17.09 23.07 5.74
C LEU A 208 -17.09 24.00 4.51
N THR A 209 -16.53 23.53 3.40
CA THR A 209 -16.32 24.38 2.21
C THR A 209 -17.27 24.10 1.05
N GLY A 210 -17.99 22.97 1.11
CA GLY A 210 -18.78 22.44 -0.02
C GLY A 210 -17.92 21.93 -1.19
N LYS A 211 -16.59 21.92 -1.07
CA LYS A 211 -15.65 21.51 -2.13
C LYS A 211 -14.91 20.24 -1.74
N ARG A 212 -14.83 19.30 -2.68
CA ARG A 212 -14.00 18.10 -2.52
C ARG A 212 -12.51 18.44 -2.65
N VAL A 213 -11.68 17.79 -1.84
CA VAL A 213 -10.24 17.78 -2.04
C VAL A 213 -9.94 17.06 -3.35
N ALA A 214 -9.41 17.79 -4.34
CA ALA A 214 -9.14 17.31 -5.69
C ALA A 214 -8.12 18.20 -6.42
N GLY A 215 -7.79 17.82 -7.65
CA GLY A 215 -6.87 18.56 -8.53
C GLY A 215 -5.45 18.64 -7.97
N THR A 216 -4.68 19.61 -8.45
CA THR A 216 -3.27 19.81 -8.07
C THR A 216 -3.09 20.09 -6.58
N GLY A 217 -3.96 20.92 -5.99
CA GLY A 217 -3.90 21.23 -4.56
C GLY A 217 -4.13 20.00 -3.68
N GLY A 218 -5.13 19.18 -4.02
CA GLY A 218 -5.39 17.91 -3.34
C GLY A 218 -4.29 16.87 -3.56
N ALA A 219 -3.65 16.86 -4.73
CA ALA A 219 -2.49 16.01 -5.00
C ALA A 219 -1.30 16.39 -4.11
N ILE A 220 -0.97 17.69 -4.00
CA ILE A 220 0.10 18.19 -3.12
C ILE A 220 -0.20 17.80 -1.67
N TRP A 221 -1.42 18.10 -1.19
CA TRP A 221 -1.87 17.71 0.15
C TRP A 221 -1.66 16.22 0.43
N ALA A 222 -2.17 15.37 -0.46
CA ALA A 222 -2.16 13.93 -0.23
C ALA A 222 -0.75 13.34 -0.32
N TRP A 223 0.09 13.81 -1.25
CA TRP A 223 1.49 13.40 -1.31
C TRP A 223 2.28 13.84 -0.07
N CYS A 224 2.13 15.09 0.36
CA CYS A 224 2.76 15.59 1.58
C CYS A 224 2.33 14.76 2.79
N TRP A 225 1.03 14.47 2.94
CA TRP A 225 0.52 13.64 4.03
C TRP A 225 1.12 12.23 4.00
N LEU A 226 1.09 11.55 2.85
CA LEU A 226 1.61 10.20 2.69
C LEU A 226 3.11 10.12 3.00
N LEU A 227 3.90 11.07 2.48
CA LEU A 227 5.36 11.07 2.64
C LEU A 227 5.78 11.43 4.08
N VAL A 228 5.09 12.38 4.73
CA VAL A 228 5.41 12.78 6.10
C VAL A 228 4.98 11.70 7.09
N THR A 229 3.73 11.22 7.00
CA THR A 229 3.21 10.19 7.92
C THR A 229 3.82 8.81 7.65
N GLY A 230 4.25 8.56 6.40
CA GLY A 230 4.88 7.32 5.99
C GLY A 230 6.29 7.10 6.53
N GLN A 231 6.99 8.14 7.01
CA GLN A 231 8.38 7.99 7.45
C GLN A 231 8.51 7.00 8.61
N GLY A 232 7.60 7.03 9.59
CA GLY A 232 7.64 6.09 10.71
C GLY A 232 7.43 4.63 10.28
N PHE A 233 6.56 4.42 9.28
CA PHE A 233 6.34 3.10 8.71
C PHE A 233 7.53 2.61 7.87
N ALA A 234 8.09 3.50 7.05
CA ALA A 234 9.30 3.22 6.28
C ALA A 234 10.50 2.91 7.19
N ASP A 235 10.66 3.68 8.27
CA ASP A 235 11.66 3.44 9.30
C ASP A 235 11.48 2.08 9.99
N ALA A 236 10.24 1.73 10.35
CA ALA A 236 9.93 0.41 10.89
C ALA A 236 10.28 -0.72 9.91
N PHE A 237 10.04 -0.54 8.61
CA PHE A 237 10.44 -1.50 7.58
C PHE A 237 11.96 -1.70 7.54
N CYS A 238 12.71 -0.61 7.57
CA CYS A 238 14.17 -0.62 7.49
C CYS A 238 14.85 -1.10 8.77
N THR A 239 14.39 -0.67 9.94
CA THR A 239 14.92 -1.10 11.26
C THR A 239 14.66 -2.57 11.54
N ARG A 240 13.62 -3.14 10.93
CA ARG A 240 13.36 -4.59 10.95
C ARG A 240 14.22 -5.35 9.95
N GLY A 241 15.07 -4.69 9.16
CA GLY A 241 15.94 -5.31 8.18
C GLY A 241 15.23 -5.76 6.90
N THR A 242 13.99 -5.35 6.65
CA THR A 242 13.20 -5.77 5.48
C THR A 242 13.95 -5.64 4.16
N PRO A 243 14.65 -4.52 3.89
CA PRO A 243 15.46 -4.41 2.67
C PRO A 243 16.62 -5.40 2.61
N GLY A 244 17.27 -5.67 3.75
CA GLY A 244 18.46 -6.53 3.87
C GLY A 244 18.17 -8.04 3.97
N GLY A 245 16.96 -8.45 4.33
CA GLY A 245 16.61 -9.88 4.41
C GLY A 245 16.68 -10.59 3.06
N THR A 246 17.09 -11.85 3.05
CA THR A 246 17.09 -12.72 1.87
C THR A 246 15.67 -13.16 1.52
N LEU A 247 15.35 -13.27 0.23
CA LEU A 247 14.10 -13.87 -0.24
C LEU A 247 14.19 -15.40 -0.36
N TYR A 248 15.42 -15.92 -0.28
CA TYR A 248 15.75 -17.33 -0.37
C TYR A 248 16.36 -17.76 0.97
N PRO A 249 16.03 -18.96 1.47
CA PRO A 249 16.80 -19.53 2.57
C PRO A 249 18.26 -19.69 2.13
N GLU A 250 19.18 -19.40 3.04
CA GLU A 250 20.60 -19.78 2.89
C GLU A 250 20.79 -21.27 3.22
#